data_AF-A0A2C9KKC9-F1
#
_entry.id   AF-A0A2C9KKC9-F1
#
_cell.length_a   1.000
_cell.length_b   1.000
_cell.length_c   1.000
_cell.angle_alpha   90.00
_cell.angle_beta   90.00
_cell.angle_gamma   90.00
#
_symmetry.space_group_name_H-M   'P 1'
#
loop_
_entity.id
_entity.type
_entity.pdbx_description
1 polymer ?
#
loop_
_entity_poly.entity_id
_entity_poly.type
_entity_poly.pdbx_seq_one_letter_code
_entity_poly.pdbx_strand_id
1 'polypeptide(L)'
;MSFSICSIYFTLSFCLLQSATSFRQFTRVIQRDIAMYPMTSSNYSRSIVECANWCLSSSPKCEAFLYDTRDLSCHLGRGLWRNNVTTFFLNYLYSTGVFYCPTDRGFNEVAINNTRLCAFVSNTTANYTTAAGICKQNNGLLMTVKTPERINLLKALMKNVGLVYIGLDDIVQEGNFVWSDGTFLSQTEMAFFISGKPTPSNSAEDCVVFVAFYGANDVPCRLLQQYVCEFVP
;
A
#
# COMPACT_ATOMS: atom_id res chain seq x y z
N MET A 1 -21.47 -23.14 -29.30
CA MET A 1 -21.96 -21.84 -29.82
C MET A 1 -22.71 -21.15 -28.70
N SER A 2 -22.03 -20.34 -27.89
CA SER A 2 -22.70 -19.50 -26.87
C SER A 2 -22.64 -18.06 -27.35
N PHE A 3 -23.77 -17.60 -27.87
CA PHE A 3 -24.01 -16.21 -28.26
C PHE A 3 -24.10 -15.35 -27.00
N SER A 4 -23.27 -14.32 -26.89
CA SER A 4 -23.53 -13.21 -25.96
C SER A 4 -24.48 -12.26 -26.67
N ILE A 5 -25.76 -12.32 -26.30
CA ILE A 5 -26.84 -11.50 -26.83
C ILE A 5 -26.68 -10.09 -26.27
N CYS A 6 -26.06 -9.20 -27.04
CA CYS A 6 -26.23 -7.77 -26.87
C CYS A 6 -27.63 -7.44 -27.43
N SER A 7 -28.65 -7.49 -26.57
CA SER A 7 -30.05 -7.29 -26.96
C SER A 7 -30.28 -5.87 -27.48
N ILE A 8 -31.01 -5.79 -28.59
CA ILE A 8 -31.19 -4.64 -29.51
C ILE A 8 -31.97 -3.44 -28.89
N TYR A 9 -32.19 -3.41 -27.57
CA TYR A 9 -33.04 -2.40 -26.91
C TYR A 9 -32.33 -1.42 -25.96
N PHE A 10 -31.02 -1.54 -25.74
CA PHE A 10 -30.27 -0.56 -24.93
C PHE A 10 -29.25 0.18 -25.79
N THR A 11 -29.39 1.51 -25.80
CA THR A 11 -28.56 2.46 -26.55
C THR A 11 -27.06 2.15 -26.45
N LEU A 12 -26.32 2.29 -27.55
CA LEU A 12 -24.85 2.17 -27.60
C LEU A 12 -24.15 2.92 -26.44
N SER A 13 -24.76 4.02 -25.99
CA SER A 13 -24.31 4.84 -24.86
C SER A 13 -24.18 4.06 -23.54
N PHE A 14 -25.10 3.14 -23.22
CA PHE A 14 -25.05 2.36 -21.98
C PHE A 14 -23.92 1.32 -21.99
N CYS A 15 -23.66 0.69 -23.14
CA CYS A 15 -22.56 -0.26 -23.29
C CYS A 15 -21.19 0.44 -23.23
N LEU A 16 -21.09 1.63 -23.83
CA LEU A 16 -19.93 2.52 -23.71
C LEU A 16 -19.72 3.01 -22.27
N LEU A 17 -20.79 3.30 -21.52
CA LEU A 17 -20.72 3.68 -20.11
C LEU A 17 -20.19 2.54 -19.23
N GLN A 18 -20.70 1.32 -19.40
CA GLN A 18 -20.28 0.16 -18.59
C GLN A 18 -18.82 -0.23 -18.84
N SER A 19 -18.40 -0.20 -20.11
CA SER A 19 -17.00 -0.42 -20.51
C SER A 19 -16.08 0.73 -20.08
N ALA A 20 -16.55 1.98 -20.06
CA ALA A 20 -15.78 3.09 -19.49
C ALA A 20 -15.66 2.99 -17.95
N THR A 21 -16.67 2.47 -17.24
CA THR A 21 -16.63 2.31 -15.77
C THR A 21 -15.68 1.24 -15.28
N SER A 22 -15.54 0.13 -16.00
CA SER A 22 -14.57 -0.92 -15.68
C SER A 22 -13.13 -0.45 -15.87
N PHE A 23 -12.86 0.31 -16.94
CA PHE A 23 -11.55 0.91 -17.16
C PHE A 23 -11.18 1.94 -16.08
N ARG A 24 -12.15 2.66 -15.50
CA ARG A 24 -11.89 3.59 -14.37
C ARG A 24 -11.30 2.89 -13.14
N GLN A 25 -11.42 1.57 -13.02
CA GLN A 25 -10.77 0.82 -11.94
C GLN A 25 -9.27 0.68 -12.16
N PHE A 26 -8.78 0.75 -13.40
CA PHE A 26 -7.38 0.59 -13.74
C PHE A 26 -6.70 1.93 -13.96
N THR A 27 -5.49 2.07 -13.44
CA THR A 27 -4.61 3.21 -13.65
C THR A 27 -3.34 2.76 -14.38
N ARG A 28 -2.76 3.66 -15.18
CA ARG A 28 -1.49 3.40 -15.86
C ARG A 28 -0.36 3.42 -14.85
N VAL A 29 0.44 2.37 -14.83
CA VAL A 29 1.62 2.25 -13.97
C VAL A 29 2.84 2.82 -14.69
N ILE A 30 3.63 3.63 -13.99
CA ILE A 30 4.93 4.08 -14.49
C ILE A 30 5.93 2.94 -14.31
N GLN A 31 6.37 2.34 -15.42
CA GLN A 31 7.28 1.20 -15.45
C GLN A 31 8.73 1.64 -15.15
N ARG A 32 9.06 1.79 -13.86
CA ARG A 32 10.44 1.95 -13.35
C ARG A 32 10.84 0.67 -12.63
N ASP A 33 11.10 -0.39 -13.40
CA ASP A 33 11.37 -1.76 -12.92
C ASP A 33 10.16 -2.51 -12.37
N ILE A 34 8.94 -2.02 -12.63
CA ILE A 34 7.69 -2.64 -12.17
C ILE A 34 7.07 -3.43 -13.33
N ALA A 35 6.77 -4.70 -13.06
CA ALA A 35 6.02 -5.60 -13.94
C ALA A 35 4.76 -6.10 -13.22
N MET A 36 3.99 -6.96 -13.87
CA MET A 36 2.92 -7.76 -13.25
C MET A 36 3.36 -9.22 -13.14
N TYR A 37 2.79 -9.99 -12.21
CA TYR A 37 2.93 -11.43 -12.23
C TYR A 37 2.05 -12.00 -13.34
N PRO A 38 2.63 -12.58 -14.42
CA PRO A 38 1.85 -12.98 -15.58
C PRO A 38 0.91 -14.13 -15.26
N MET A 39 -0.32 -14.04 -15.75
CA MET A 39 -1.25 -15.16 -15.81
C MET A 39 -1.04 -15.92 -17.13
N THR A 40 -1.49 -17.18 -17.19
CA THR A 40 -1.43 -18.01 -18.42
C THR A 40 -2.38 -17.52 -19.53
N SER A 41 -3.17 -16.49 -19.25
CA SER A 41 -4.17 -15.94 -20.16
C SER A 41 -3.61 -14.74 -20.91
N SER A 42 -3.45 -14.89 -22.23
CA SER A 42 -3.21 -13.80 -23.18
C SER A 42 -4.22 -13.86 -24.32
N ASN A 43 -4.67 -12.71 -24.81
CA ASN A 43 -5.63 -12.63 -25.91
C ASN A 43 -5.43 -11.35 -26.72
N TYR A 44 -5.96 -11.35 -27.94
CA TYR A 44 -6.09 -10.15 -28.74
C TYR A 44 -7.18 -9.25 -28.16
N SER A 45 -6.95 -7.94 -28.12
CA SER A 45 -7.91 -6.95 -27.62
C SER A 45 -7.83 -5.66 -28.44
N ARG A 46 -8.95 -5.23 -29.01
CA ARG A 46 -9.01 -4.07 -29.93
C ARG A 46 -8.84 -2.74 -29.22
N SER A 47 -8.94 -2.74 -27.89
CA SER A 47 -8.70 -1.58 -27.07
C SER A 47 -8.22 -1.98 -25.68
N ILE A 48 -7.60 -1.00 -25.03
CA ILE A 48 -7.30 -1.04 -23.60
C ILE A 48 -8.53 -1.34 -22.72
N VAL A 49 -9.69 -0.78 -23.10
CA VAL A 49 -10.94 -0.95 -22.36
C VAL A 49 -11.42 -2.39 -22.45
N GLU A 50 -11.30 -3.00 -23.63
CA GLU A 50 -11.62 -4.42 -23.84
C GLU A 50 -10.70 -5.33 -23.01
N CYS A 51 -9.40 -5.03 -23.00
CA CYS A 51 -8.42 -5.73 -22.18
C CYS A 51 -8.73 -5.61 -20.67
N ALA A 52 -9.12 -4.42 -20.20
CA ALA A 52 -9.55 -4.19 -18.82
C ALA A 52 -10.82 -4.98 -18.44
N ASN A 53 -11.84 -4.98 -19.31
CA ASN A 53 -13.05 -5.79 -19.12
C ASN A 53 -12.73 -7.29 -19.08
N TRP A 54 -11.81 -7.72 -19.93
CA TRP A 54 -11.38 -9.11 -19.97
C TRP A 54 -10.65 -9.50 -18.69
N CYS A 55 -9.81 -8.63 -18.14
CA CYS A 55 -9.18 -8.85 -16.84
C CYS A 55 -10.23 -9.07 -15.73
N LEU A 56 -11.17 -8.14 -15.58
CA LEU A 56 -12.19 -8.19 -14.52
C LEU A 56 -13.14 -9.40 -14.65
N SER A 57 -13.44 -9.84 -15.87
CA SER A 57 -14.34 -10.97 -16.11
C SER A 57 -13.66 -12.33 -16.08
N SER A 58 -12.37 -12.41 -16.43
CA SER A 58 -11.65 -13.68 -16.53
C SER A 58 -11.30 -14.28 -15.17
N SER A 59 -11.01 -13.43 -14.18
CA SER A 59 -10.66 -13.91 -12.84
C SER A 59 -10.80 -12.81 -11.80
N PRO A 60 -11.35 -13.09 -10.60
CA PRO A 60 -11.30 -12.15 -9.48
C PRO A 60 -9.87 -11.89 -8.99
N LYS A 61 -8.89 -12.68 -9.45
CA LYS A 61 -7.47 -12.50 -9.15
C LYS A 61 -6.74 -11.66 -10.19
N CYS A 62 -7.39 -11.26 -11.29
CA CYS A 62 -6.78 -10.38 -12.28
C CYS A 62 -6.82 -8.94 -11.77
N GLU A 63 -5.65 -8.40 -11.47
CA GLU A 63 -5.49 -7.08 -10.84
C GLU A 63 -4.58 -6.17 -11.70
N ALA A 64 -3.91 -6.73 -12.71
CA ALA A 64 -3.08 -5.99 -13.65
C ALA A 64 -3.21 -6.59 -15.06
N PHE A 65 -2.89 -5.80 -16.07
CA PHE A 65 -2.73 -6.28 -17.43
C PHE A 65 -1.69 -5.44 -18.19
N LEU A 66 -1.00 -6.07 -19.15
CA LEU A 66 -0.19 -5.39 -20.16
C LEU A 66 -1.00 -5.29 -21.44
N TYR A 67 -0.98 -4.11 -22.05
CA TYR A 67 -1.56 -3.85 -23.36
C TYR A 67 -0.50 -3.29 -24.31
N ASP A 68 -0.21 -4.02 -25.39
CA ASP A 68 0.64 -3.51 -26.49
C ASP A 68 -0.27 -2.96 -27.60
N THR A 69 -0.01 -1.71 -27.98
CA THR A 69 -0.81 -0.99 -28.99
C THR A 69 -0.44 -1.36 -30.43
N ARG A 70 0.68 -2.05 -30.65
CA ARG A 70 1.18 -2.40 -32.00
C ARG A 70 0.55 -3.68 -32.53
N ASP A 71 0.50 -4.70 -31.70
CA ASP A 71 -0.04 -6.01 -32.05
C ASP A 71 -1.40 -6.28 -31.38
N LEU A 72 -1.89 -5.31 -30.59
CA LEU A 72 -3.16 -5.37 -29.88
C LEU A 72 -3.22 -6.56 -28.90
N SER A 73 -2.07 -6.98 -28.39
CA SER A 73 -1.98 -8.03 -27.39
C SER A 73 -2.37 -7.54 -26.00
N CYS A 74 -3.13 -8.37 -25.31
CA CYS A 74 -3.52 -8.19 -23.92
C CYS A 74 -3.02 -9.39 -23.11
N HIS A 75 -2.22 -9.11 -22.10
CA HIS A 75 -1.72 -10.13 -21.18
C HIS A 75 -2.26 -9.84 -19.79
N LEU A 76 -2.93 -10.81 -19.18
CA LEU A 76 -3.48 -10.65 -17.84
C LEU A 76 -2.42 -10.95 -16.78
N GLY A 77 -2.57 -10.32 -15.62
CA GLY A 77 -1.64 -10.45 -14.52
C GLY A 77 -2.30 -10.22 -13.17
N ARG A 78 -1.54 -10.57 -12.13
CA ARG A 78 -1.87 -10.34 -10.73
C ARG A 78 -0.72 -9.61 -10.08
N GLY A 79 -0.97 -8.83 -9.04
CA GLY A 79 0.14 -8.15 -8.39
C GLY A 79 0.80 -7.09 -9.27
N LEU A 80 1.57 -6.23 -8.62
CA LEU A 80 2.71 -5.58 -9.24
C LEU A 80 3.95 -6.10 -8.52
N TRP A 81 5.07 -6.21 -9.22
CA TRP A 81 6.33 -6.65 -8.64
C TRP A 81 7.51 -5.95 -9.29
N ARG A 82 8.58 -5.75 -8.53
CA ARG A 82 9.84 -5.22 -9.06
C ARG A 82 10.64 -6.33 -9.70
N ASN A 83 10.99 -6.19 -10.96
CA ASN A 83 11.84 -7.13 -11.67
C ASN A 83 12.76 -6.35 -12.62
N ASN A 84 14.00 -6.84 -12.80
CA ASN A 84 14.95 -6.34 -13.80
C ASN A 84 14.52 -6.75 -15.22
N VAL A 85 13.22 -6.72 -15.49
CA VAL A 85 12.69 -6.92 -16.84
C VAL A 85 13.04 -5.66 -17.59
N THR A 86 13.82 -5.81 -18.66
CA THR A 86 13.84 -4.83 -19.75
C THR A 86 12.41 -4.65 -20.22
N THR A 87 11.74 -3.63 -19.70
CA THR A 87 10.41 -3.25 -20.16
C THR A 87 10.57 -2.90 -21.63
N PHE A 88 9.90 -3.65 -22.50
CA PHE A 88 9.76 -3.20 -23.87
C PHE A 88 9.05 -1.85 -23.79
N PHE A 89 9.72 -0.79 -24.24
CA PHE A 89 9.33 0.63 -24.10
C PHE A 89 7.94 1.00 -24.65
N LEU A 90 7.15 0.03 -25.11
CA LEU A 90 5.92 0.17 -25.87
C LEU A 90 4.72 -0.58 -25.25
N ASN A 91 4.92 -1.36 -24.18
CA ASN A 91 3.84 -2.06 -23.48
C ASN A 91 3.32 -1.19 -22.34
N TYR A 92 2.04 -0.83 -22.35
CA TYR A 92 1.46 -0.07 -21.24
C TYR A 92 0.94 -1.03 -20.17
N LEU A 93 1.48 -0.89 -18.96
CA LEU A 93 1.01 -1.62 -17.77
C LEU A 93 -0.13 -0.85 -17.11
N TYR A 94 -1.24 -1.55 -16.91
CA TYR A 94 -2.40 -1.06 -16.21
C TYR A 94 -2.68 -1.94 -15.01
N SER A 95 -3.14 -1.33 -13.93
CA SER A 95 -3.38 -2.02 -12.69
C SER A 95 -4.55 -1.39 -11.96
N THR A 96 -5.32 -2.21 -11.24
CA THR A 96 -6.37 -1.72 -10.32
C THR A 96 -5.82 -0.94 -9.12
N GLY A 97 -4.51 -0.70 -9.07
CA GLY A 97 -3.78 -0.22 -7.90
C GLY A 97 -3.19 -1.37 -7.10
N VAL A 98 -2.62 -2.39 -7.78
CA VAL A 98 -2.15 -3.58 -7.09
C VAL A 98 -1.00 -3.24 -6.16
N PHE A 99 -1.25 -3.63 -4.94
CA PHE A 99 -0.37 -3.56 -3.81
C PHE A 99 0.83 -4.50 -4.01
N TYR A 100 2.04 -3.94 -4.11
CA TYR A 100 3.30 -4.69 -4.18
C TYR A 100 3.92 -4.84 -2.80
N CYS A 101 4.30 -6.08 -2.45
CA CYS A 101 5.03 -6.41 -1.22
C CYS A 101 6.38 -7.05 -1.50
N PRO A 102 7.51 -6.39 -1.16
CA PRO A 102 8.83 -6.98 -1.34
C PRO A 102 9.16 -7.99 -0.21
N THR A 103 8.67 -9.22 -0.34
CA THR A 103 8.93 -10.31 0.61
C THR A 103 10.40 -10.74 0.64
N ASP A 104 11.13 -10.54 -0.46
CA ASP A 104 12.57 -10.72 -0.58
C ASP A 104 13.36 -9.78 0.35
N ARG A 105 12.75 -8.66 0.76
CA ARG A 105 13.30 -7.69 1.71
C ARG A 105 12.70 -7.82 3.12
N GLY A 106 12.00 -8.92 3.38
CA GLY A 106 11.41 -9.20 4.69
C GLY A 106 10.06 -8.53 4.96
N PHE A 107 9.49 -7.79 4.00
CA PHE A 107 8.13 -7.26 4.15
C PHE A 107 7.09 -8.37 4.03
N ASN A 108 6.04 -8.28 4.83
CA ASN A 108 4.91 -9.20 4.78
C ASN A 108 3.65 -8.43 4.48
N GLU A 109 2.79 -9.01 3.64
CA GLU A 109 1.45 -8.49 3.41
C GLU A 109 0.59 -8.80 4.63
N VAL A 110 -0.06 -7.77 5.17
CA VAL A 110 -1.06 -7.89 6.23
C VAL A 110 -2.33 -7.20 5.77
N ALA A 111 -3.46 -7.89 5.92
CA ALA A 111 -4.76 -7.40 5.48
C ALA A 111 -5.83 -7.62 6.55
N ILE A 112 -6.67 -6.60 6.76
CA ILE A 112 -7.88 -6.64 7.58
C ILE A 112 -8.98 -5.91 6.81
N ASN A 113 -10.12 -6.57 6.59
CA ASN A 113 -11.20 -6.08 5.74
C ASN A 113 -10.67 -5.64 4.36
N ASN A 114 -10.87 -4.37 3.99
CA ASN A 114 -10.39 -3.79 2.73
C ASN A 114 -9.07 -3.02 2.88
N THR A 115 -8.43 -3.05 4.06
CA THR A 115 -7.15 -2.37 4.29
C THR A 115 -6.01 -3.37 4.19
N ARG A 116 -5.02 -3.10 3.34
CA ARG A 116 -3.83 -3.93 3.14
C ARG A 116 -2.56 -3.09 3.35
N LEU A 117 -1.55 -3.67 3.97
CA LEU A 117 -0.29 -3.01 4.30
C LEU A 117 0.90 -3.94 4.11
N CYS A 118 1.96 -3.43 3.47
CA CYS A 118 3.23 -4.14 3.34
C CYS A 118 4.13 -3.67 4.45
N ALA A 119 4.35 -4.52 5.44
CA ALA A 119 5.09 -4.11 6.61
C ALA A 119 5.94 -5.25 7.18
N PHE A 120 6.93 -4.86 7.97
CA PHE A 120 7.64 -5.79 8.84
C PHE A 120 7.84 -5.15 10.21
N VAL A 121 7.89 -6.00 11.23
CA VAL A 121 8.35 -5.62 12.57
C VAL A 121 9.82 -6.00 12.69
N SER A 122 10.67 -5.07 13.11
CA SER A 122 12.10 -5.34 13.26
C SER A 122 12.35 -6.44 14.30
N ASN A 123 13.36 -7.28 14.09
CA ASN A 123 13.84 -8.23 15.09
C ASN A 123 14.92 -7.64 16.00
N THR A 124 15.45 -6.45 15.66
CA THR A 124 16.42 -5.69 16.45
C THR A 124 15.80 -4.40 16.97
N THR A 125 16.42 -3.84 18.00
CA THR A 125 16.08 -2.51 18.52
C THR A 125 16.98 -1.44 17.91
N ALA A 126 16.46 -0.22 17.76
CA ALA A 126 17.20 0.95 17.30
C ALA A 126 16.60 2.20 17.93
N ASN A 127 17.36 3.30 17.95
CA ASN A 127 16.78 4.62 18.25
C ASN A 127 15.89 5.09 17.08
N TYR A 128 15.03 6.08 17.34
CA TYR A 128 14.02 6.51 16.36
C TYR A 128 14.61 6.92 15.02
N THR A 129 15.65 7.77 15.03
CA THR A 129 16.31 8.25 13.81
C THR A 129 16.93 7.11 13.00
N THR A 130 17.55 6.14 13.67
CA THR A 130 18.14 4.97 13.01
C THR A 130 17.06 4.07 12.44
N ALA A 131 15.98 3.83 13.19
CA ALA A 131 14.83 3.05 12.74
C ALA A 131 14.19 3.68 11.49
N ALA A 132 13.96 5.00 11.50
CA ALA A 132 13.47 5.75 10.35
C ALA A 132 14.42 5.64 9.15
N GLY A 133 15.73 5.72 9.38
CA GLY A 133 16.76 5.53 8.35
C GLY A 133 16.72 4.14 7.72
N ILE A 134 16.57 3.09 8.53
CA ILE A 134 16.47 1.70 8.06
C ILE A 134 15.21 1.49 7.22
N CYS A 135 14.05 2.01 7.63
CA CYS A 135 12.84 1.93 6.81
C CYS A 135 13.05 2.62 5.46
N LYS A 136 13.63 3.83 5.46
CA LYS A 136 13.92 4.60 4.23
C LYS A 136 14.87 3.86 3.28
N GLN A 137 15.93 3.25 3.80
CA GLN A 137 16.86 2.44 3.00
C GLN A 137 16.18 1.25 2.32
N ASN A 138 15.08 0.76 2.89
CA ASN A 138 14.28 -0.35 2.36
C ASN A 138 13.05 0.10 1.56
N ASN A 139 13.05 1.33 1.02
CA ASN A 139 11.91 1.92 0.29
C ASN A 139 10.63 1.97 1.14
N GLY A 140 10.77 2.32 2.40
CA GLY A 140 9.64 2.42 3.32
C GLY A 140 9.77 3.60 4.27
N LEU A 141 8.79 3.70 5.15
CA LEU A 141 8.74 4.67 6.24
C LEU A 141 8.45 3.91 7.54
N LEU A 142 8.70 4.55 8.68
CA LEU A 142 8.08 4.06 9.92
C LEU A 142 6.56 4.12 9.76
N MET A 143 5.86 3.07 10.17
CA MET A 143 4.44 2.87 9.87
C MET A 143 3.56 3.98 10.46
N THR A 144 2.73 4.59 9.62
CA THR A 144 1.67 5.51 10.05
C THR A 144 0.44 4.74 10.57
N VAL A 145 -0.29 5.25 11.57
CA VAL A 145 -1.48 4.57 12.13
C VAL A 145 -2.68 5.50 12.29
N LYS A 146 -3.04 6.15 11.19
CA LYS A 146 -4.07 7.20 11.11
C LYS A 146 -5.50 6.71 11.25
N THR A 147 -5.77 5.43 11.00
CA THR A 147 -7.13 4.87 11.01
C THR A 147 -7.25 3.69 11.96
N PRO A 148 -8.46 3.40 12.48
CA PRO A 148 -8.72 2.22 13.29
C PRO A 148 -8.29 0.90 12.61
N GLU A 149 -8.48 0.79 11.29
CA GLU A 149 -8.04 -0.37 10.52
C GLU A 149 -6.53 -0.53 10.55
N ARG A 150 -5.77 0.58 10.40
CA ARG A 150 -4.30 0.56 10.49
C ARG A 150 -3.81 0.24 11.89
N ILE A 151 -4.50 0.70 12.94
CA ILE A 151 -4.21 0.31 14.33
C ILE A 151 -4.42 -1.19 14.52
N ASN A 152 -5.50 -1.76 13.97
CA ASN A 152 -5.75 -3.20 14.06
C ASN A 152 -4.70 -4.02 13.29
N LEU A 153 -4.26 -3.54 12.13
CA LEU A 153 -3.16 -4.14 11.38
C LEU A 153 -1.85 -4.11 12.18
N LEU A 154 -1.54 -2.98 12.82
CA LEU A 154 -0.37 -2.87 13.70
C LEU A 154 -0.43 -3.88 14.85
N LYS A 155 -1.59 -3.99 15.52
CA LYS A 155 -1.78 -5.00 16.58
C LYS A 155 -1.58 -6.44 16.08
N ALA A 156 -2.03 -6.74 14.86
CA ALA A 156 -1.83 -8.05 14.24
C ALA A 156 -0.35 -8.34 13.92
N LEU A 157 0.42 -7.32 13.51
CA LEU A 157 1.86 -7.39 13.31
C LEU A 157 2.62 -7.61 14.62
N MET A 158 2.16 -7.00 15.71
CA MET A 158 2.81 -7.00 17.02
C MET A 158 2.48 -8.21 17.91
N LYS A 159 1.93 -9.32 17.39
CA LYS A 159 1.47 -10.47 18.23
C LYS A 159 2.47 -10.97 19.27
N ASN A 160 3.76 -10.88 18.99
CA ASN A 160 4.85 -11.33 19.87
C ASN A 160 5.77 -10.17 20.32
N VAL A 161 5.34 -8.91 20.18
CA VAL A 161 6.15 -7.73 20.44
C VAL A 161 5.38 -6.77 21.35
N GLY A 162 5.98 -6.37 22.47
CA GLY A 162 5.31 -5.56 23.48
C GLY A 162 5.05 -4.12 23.03
N LEU A 163 6.05 -3.48 22.43
CA LEU A 163 5.96 -2.11 21.94
C LEU A 163 6.93 -1.87 20.78
N VAL A 164 6.58 -0.93 19.91
CA VAL A 164 7.34 -0.60 18.70
C VAL A 164 7.29 0.90 18.41
N TYR A 165 8.33 1.45 17.80
CA TYR A 165 8.24 2.75 17.15
C TYR A 165 7.27 2.71 15.97
N ILE A 166 6.45 3.75 15.89
CA ILE A 166 5.59 4.09 14.76
C ILE A 166 6.08 5.39 14.13
N GLY A 167 5.63 5.72 12.93
CA GLY A 167 6.08 6.90 12.20
C GLY A 167 5.40 8.17 12.64
N LEU A 168 5.51 8.54 13.92
CA LEU A 168 4.98 9.77 14.49
C LEU A 168 6.01 10.40 15.43
N ASP A 169 6.27 11.69 15.25
CA ASP A 169 7.20 12.48 16.07
C ASP A 169 6.84 13.96 16.05
N ASP A 170 7.30 14.72 17.04
CA ASP A 170 7.22 16.18 17.08
C ASP A 170 8.61 16.83 17.26
N ILE A 171 9.66 16.14 16.80
CA ILE A 171 11.08 16.54 16.88
C ILE A 171 11.32 17.97 16.36
N VAL A 172 10.57 18.37 15.32
CA VAL A 172 10.73 19.69 14.68
C VAL A 172 10.10 20.80 15.51
N GLN A 173 8.93 20.54 16.10
CA GLN A 173 8.18 21.52 16.86
C GLN A 173 7.33 20.81 17.90
N GLU A 174 7.73 20.96 19.15
CA GLU A 174 7.04 20.43 20.33
C GLU A 174 5.53 20.68 20.29
N GLY A 175 4.75 19.62 20.51
CA GLY A 175 3.29 19.61 20.47
C GLY A 175 2.69 19.53 19.06
N ASN A 176 3.48 19.64 18.00
CA ASN A 176 3.05 19.49 16.62
C ASN A 176 3.54 18.17 16.02
N PHE A 177 2.84 17.09 16.35
CA PHE A 177 3.15 15.76 15.84
C PHE A 177 2.93 15.65 14.32
N VAL A 178 3.93 15.08 13.64
CA VAL A 178 3.99 14.86 12.19
C VAL A 178 4.18 13.37 11.91
N TRP A 179 3.34 12.84 11.03
CA TRP A 179 3.48 11.48 10.53
C TRP A 179 4.68 11.38 9.59
N SER A 180 5.25 10.18 9.46
CA SER A 180 6.41 9.90 8.60
C SER A 180 6.18 10.20 7.11
N ASP A 181 4.92 10.30 6.68
CA ASP A 181 4.51 10.72 5.33
C ASP A 181 4.33 12.24 5.18
N GLY A 182 4.61 13.01 6.23
CA GLY A 182 4.65 14.48 6.25
C GLY A 182 3.34 15.15 6.65
N THR A 183 2.26 14.40 6.91
CA THR A 183 0.99 15.02 7.36
C THR A 183 0.96 15.22 8.87
N PHE A 184 0.30 16.26 9.35
CA PHE A 184 0.10 16.48 10.78
C PHE A 184 -0.88 15.48 11.40
N LEU A 185 -0.65 15.16 12.68
CA LEU A 185 -1.60 14.44 13.52
C LEU A 185 -2.90 15.26 13.65
N SER A 186 -4.04 14.64 13.38
CA SER A 186 -5.34 15.30 13.54
C SER A 186 -5.89 15.15 14.97
N GLN A 187 -6.85 16.02 15.32
CA GLN A 187 -7.55 15.95 16.61
C GLN A 187 -8.24 14.60 16.84
N THR A 188 -8.79 14.01 15.78
CA THR A 188 -9.44 12.69 15.84
C THR A 188 -8.44 11.56 16.01
N GLU A 189 -7.22 11.71 15.48
CA GLU A 189 -6.15 10.73 15.65
C GLU A 189 -5.56 10.78 17.06
N MET A 190 -5.60 11.89 17.80
CA MET A 190 -5.12 11.91 19.20
C MET A 190 -5.76 10.85 20.11
N ALA A 191 -6.93 10.31 19.77
CA ALA A 191 -7.65 9.32 20.55
C ALA A 191 -6.92 7.97 20.75
N PHE A 192 -5.86 7.65 20.00
CA PHE A 192 -5.09 6.39 20.21
C PHE A 192 -3.95 6.51 21.23
N PHE A 193 -3.67 7.72 21.75
CA PHE A 193 -2.73 7.89 22.86
C PHE A 193 -3.30 7.33 24.17
N ILE A 194 -2.40 6.84 25.03
CA ILE A 194 -2.74 6.43 26.40
C ILE A 194 -3.24 7.66 27.18
N SER A 195 -4.18 7.44 28.10
CA SER A 195 -4.66 8.52 28.98
C SER A 195 -3.50 9.25 29.67
N GLY A 196 -3.46 10.57 29.53
CA GLY A 196 -2.38 11.41 30.04
C GLY A 196 -1.17 11.54 29.12
N LYS A 197 -1.21 10.99 27.90
CA LYS A 197 -0.22 11.18 26.84
C LYS A 197 -0.79 11.97 25.65
N PRO A 198 0.05 12.66 24.85
CA PRO A 198 1.49 12.86 25.05
C PRO A 198 1.79 13.67 26.32
N THR A 199 3.00 13.53 26.87
CA THR A 199 3.44 14.31 28.02
C THR A 199 3.52 15.80 27.69
N PRO A 200 3.37 16.69 28.68
CA PRO A 200 3.48 18.13 28.44
C PRO A 200 4.88 18.54 27.96
N SER A 201 4.95 19.64 27.21
CA SER A 201 6.08 20.17 26.40
C SER A 201 7.48 20.33 27.02
N ASN A 202 7.70 19.88 28.25
CA ASN A 202 8.97 19.98 28.98
C ASN A 202 9.68 18.63 29.13
N SER A 203 9.04 17.52 28.72
CA SER A 203 9.64 16.19 28.66
C SER A 203 10.16 15.99 27.25
N ALA A 204 11.48 15.83 27.09
CA ALA A 204 12.15 15.60 25.80
C ALA A 204 11.78 14.22 25.18
N GLU A 205 10.49 13.99 24.97
CA GLU A 205 9.82 12.75 24.58
C GLU A 205 9.27 12.85 23.16
N ASP A 206 10.07 13.27 22.19
CA ASP A 206 9.53 13.72 20.89
C ASP A 206 9.14 12.58 19.91
N CYS A 207 9.24 11.32 20.32
CA CYS A 207 9.08 10.15 19.44
C CYS A 207 8.03 9.17 19.97
N VAL A 208 7.19 8.64 19.08
CA VAL A 208 6.05 7.83 19.53
C VAL A 208 6.29 6.33 19.36
N VAL A 209 6.08 5.59 20.45
CA VAL A 209 5.90 4.14 20.42
C VAL A 209 4.42 3.77 20.53
N PHE A 210 4.05 2.66 19.92
CA PHE A 210 2.77 2.00 20.17
C PHE A 210 2.99 0.81 21.11
N VAL A 211 2.24 0.75 22.21
CA VAL A 211 2.25 -0.35 23.17
C VAL A 211 1.02 -1.23 22.91
N ALA A 212 1.26 -2.51 22.60
CA ALA A 212 0.29 -3.40 21.96
C ALA A 212 -1.14 -3.38 22.58
N PHE A 213 -1.21 -3.31 23.91
CA PHE A 213 -2.46 -3.39 24.68
C PHE A 213 -2.94 -2.05 25.25
N TYR A 214 -2.16 -0.97 25.14
CA TYR A 214 -2.45 0.29 25.83
C TYR A 214 -2.67 1.47 24.86
N GLY A 215 -2.02 1.46 23.69
CA GLY A 215 -2.05 2.58 22.75
C GLY A 215 -0.70 3.28 22.65
N ALA A 216 -0.70 4.52 22.18
CA ALA A 216 0.52 5.27 21.94
C ALA A 216 1.05 6.02 23.15
N ASN A 217 2.37 6.11 23.18
CA ASN A 217 3.14 6.82 24.18
C ASN A 217 4.30 7.55 23.50
N ASP A 218 4.40 8.85 23.74
CA ASP A 218 5.58 9.64 23.45
C ASP A 218 6.72 9.25 24.41
N VAL A 219 7.93 9.14 23.89
CA VAL A 219 9.13 8.68 24.61
C VAL A 219 10.38 9.38 24.07
N PRO A 220 11.49 9.42 24.84
CA PRO A 220 12.72 10.00 24.32
C PRO A 220 13.22 9.23 23.10
N CYS A 221 13.49 9.94 22.01
CA CYS A 221 13.90 9.36 20.72
C CYS A 221 15.17 8.50 20.79
N ARG A 222 15.99 8.67 21.84
CA ARG A 222 17.22 7.92 22.09
C ARG A 222 17.00 6.50 22.61
N LEU A 223 15.79 6.15 23.05
CA LEU A 223 15.50 4.79 23.52
C LEU A 223 15.66 3.79 22.39
N LEU A 224 16.17 2.59 22.70
CA LEU A 224 16.28 1.51 21.73
C LEU A 224 15.01 0.69 21.76
N GLN A 225 14.23 0.72 20.68
CA GLN A 225 13.00 -0.05 20.56
C GLN A 225 12.93 -0.80 19.23
N GLN A 226 12.13 -1.86 19.20
CA GLN A 226 11.71 -2.45 17.93
C GLN A 226 10.86 -1.41 17.18
N TYR A 227 10.72 -1.58 15.87
CA TYR A 227 10.04 -0.61 15.02
C TYR A 227 9.29 -1.33 13.90
N VAL A 228 8.27 -0.66 13.37
CA VAL A 228 7.49 -1.19 12.24
C VAL A 228 7.74 -0.31 11.03
N CYS A 229 8.24 -0.91 9.96
CA CYS A 229 8.36 -0.25 8.67
C CYS A 229 7.15 -0.61 7.80
N GLU A 230 6.59 0.38 7.12
CA GLU A 230 5.68 0.18 5.99
C GLU A 230 6.41 0.45 4.68
N PHE A 231 6.18 -0.39 3.68
CA PHE A 231 6.69 -0.18 2.33
C PHE A 231 5.89 0.92 1.65
N VAL A 232 6.60 1.87 1.03
CA VAL A 232 6.02 2.97 0.27
C VAL A 232 6.56 2.87 -1.17
N PRO A 233 5.73 2.44 -2.14
CA PRO A 233 6.15 2.26 -3.53
C PRO A 233 6.73 3.51 -4.21
#